data_AF-A0A105V0D4-F1
#
_entry.id   AF-A0A105V0D4-F1
#
_cell.length_a   1.000
_cell.length_b   1.000
_cell.length_c   1.000
_cell.angle_alpha   90.00
_cell.angle_beta   90.00
_cell.angle_gamma   90.00
#
_symmetry.space_group_name_H-M   'P 1'
#
loop_
_entity.id
_entity.type
_entity.pdbx_description
1 polymer ?
#
loop_
_entity_poly.entity_id
_entity_poly.type
_entity_poly.pdbx_seq_one_letter_code
_entity_poly.pdbx_strand_id
1 'polypeptide(L)'
;MPNIRRFVEPGDQIFVISGRVTGVQQYIVGGFAVDEKIHALAAYERFPENRQSQEDDGTLRGNIIVGQNGQQNAIDYHGNFERRLENYIIGRDPVVLETPAEIALGRERSLALLQHLFARDYAQSIKGVIGRFRKMNDGQIEELRGALSELKAEARDARR
;
A
#
# COMPACT_ATOMS: atom_id res chain seq x y z
N MET A 1 5.04 12.41 -6.22
CA MET A 1 4.00 12.05 -5.22
C MET A 1 4.47 12.57 -3.86
N PRO A 2 3.60 13.14 -3.01
CA PRO A 2 3.98 13.46 -1.63
C PRO A 2 4.39 12.18 -0.91
N ASN A 3 5.50 12.21 -0.17
CA ASN A 3 5.97 11.05 0.57
C ASN A 3 5.09 10.84 1.82
N ILE A 4 4.08 9.96 1.73
CA ILE A 4 3.10 9.70 2.80
C ILE A 4 3.78 9.35 4.12
N ARG A 5 4.97 8.74 4.07
CA ARG A 5 5.77 8.35 5.24
C ARG A 5 6.15 9.50 6.15
N ARG A 6 6.12 10.73 5.63
CA ARG A 6 6.38 11.96 6.40
C ARG A 6 5.16 12.48 7.16
N PHE A 7 3.98 11.92 6.91
CA PHE A 7 2.69 12.41 7.42
C PHE A 7 1.95 11.40 8.28
N VAL A 8 2.58 10.25 8.53
CA VAL A 8 2.04 9.19 9.39
C VAL A 8 2.97 8.97 10.57
N GLU A 9 2.39 8.60 11.70
CA GLU A 9 3.07 8.25 12.94
C GLU A 9 2.73 6.80 13.36
N PRO A 10 3.53 6.18 14.25
CA PRO A 10 3.15 4.92 14.88
C PRO A 10 1.72 4.96 15.43
N GLY A 11 0.92 3.95 15.10
CA GLY A 11 -0.51 3.88 15.38
C GLY A 11 -1.42 4.30 14.23
N ASP A 12 -0.95 5.10 13.27
CA ASP A 12 -1.74 5.47 12.09
C ASP A 12 -1.98 4.27 11.17
N GLN A 13 -3.02 4.37 10.32
CA GLN A 13 -3.35 3.33 9.34
C GLN A 13 -3.07 3.81 7.92
N ILE A 14 -2.45 2.94 7.12
CA ILE A 14 -2.18 3.17 5.71
C ILE A 14 -2.96 2.17 4.88
N PHE A 15 -3.72 2.67 3.91
CA PHE A 15 -4.37 1.85 2.89
C PHE A 15 -3.81 2.18 1.52
N VAL A 16 -3.56 1.14 0.73
CA VAL A 16 -2.85 1.22 -0.54
C VAL A 16 -3.82 0.96 -1.68
N ILE A 17 -3.86 1.88 -2.64
CA ILE A 17 -4.56 1.68 -3.91
C ILE A 17 -3.60 1.09 -4.92
N SER A 18 -4.07 0.13 -5.71
CA SER A 18 -3.28 -0.47 -6.78
C SER A 18 -2.79 0.58 -7.77
N GLY A 19 -1.64 0.32 -8.38
CA GLY A 19 -1.13 1.13 -9.48
C GLY A 19 -2.12 1.19 -10.65
N ARG A 20 -1.90 2.16 -11.54
CA ARG A 20 -2.68 2.27 -12.78
C ARG A 20 -2.08 1.36 -13.84
N VAL A 21 -2.88 0.44 -14.34
CA VAL A 21 -2.56 -0.42 -15.49
C VAL A 21 -3.67 -0.28 -16.52
N THR A 22 -3.31 -0.13 -17.80
CA THR A 22 -4.28 0.03 -18.89
C THR A 22 -5.24 -1.16 -18.92
N GLY A 23 -6.55 -0.90 -18.97
CA GLY A 23 -7.59 -1.93 -19.00
C GLY A 23 -7.88 -2.62 -17.66
N VAL A 24 -7.20 -2.24 -16.58
CA VAL A 24 -7.40 -2.82 -15.24
C VAL A 24 -7.97 -1.77 -14.29
N GLN A 25 -9.11 -2.07 -13.69
CA GLN A 25 -9.71 -1.21 -12.67
C GLN A 25 -8.83 -1.17 -11.41
N GLN A 26 -8.57 0.04 -10.91
CA GLN A 26 -7.86 0.21 -9.65
C GLN A 26 -8.72 -0.27 -8.48
N TYR A 27 -8.06 -0.75 -7.43
CA TYR A 27 -8.74 -1.25 -6.24
C TYR A 27 -7.91 -0.99 -4.98
N ILE A 28 -8.53 -1.13 -3.82
CA ILE A 28 -7.84 -1.12 -2.52
C ILE A 28 -7.13 -2.46 -2.38
N VAL A 29 -5.80 -2.46 -2.42
CA VAL A 29 -4.98 -3.66 -2.26
C VAL A 29 -5.06 -4.17 -0.83
N GLY A 30 -5.10 -3.25 0.12
CA GLY A 30 -5.14 -3.57 1.53
C GLY A 30 -4.72 -2.39 2.39
N GLY A 31 -4.51 -2.66 3.68
CA GLY A 31 -3.94 -1.70 4.61
C GLY A 31 -3.32 -2.35 5.83
N PHE A 32 -2.59 -1.56 6.60
CA PHE A 32 -1.86 -1.99 7.79
C PHE A 32 -1.70 -0.81 8.76
N ALA A 33 -1.50 -1.12 10.04
CA ALA A 33 -1.15 -0.14 11.06
C ALA A 33 0.36 0.13 11.03
N VAL A 34 0.76 1.39 11.13
CA VAL A 34 2.17 1.78 11.28
C VAL A 34 2.63 1.35 12.66
N ASP A 35 3.60 0.44 12.71
CA ASP A 35 4.19 -0.04 13.96
C ASP A 35 5.42 0.80 14.33
N GLU A 36 6.37 0.89 13.41
CA GLU A 36 7.62 1.63 13.60
C GLU A 36 7.96 2.46 12.36
N LYS A 37 8.73 3.53 12.59
CA LYS A 37 9.43 4.28 11.54
C LYS A 37 10.92 4.23 11.82
N ILE A 38 11.67 3.62 10.91
CA ILE A 38 13.11 3.42 11.07
C ILE A 38 13.89 4.03 9.90
N HIS A 39 15.20 4.15 10.09
CA HIS A 39 16.12 4.51 9.01
C HIS A 39 16.32 3.32 8.05
N ALA A 40 16.51 3.59 6.75
CA ALA A 40 16.65 2.55 5.73
C ALA A 40 17.86 1.62 5.94
N LEU A 41 18.93 2.09 6.60
CA LEU A 41 20.06 1.24 7.00
C LEU A 41 19.65 0.18 8.02
N ALA A 42 18.88 0.57 9.04
CA ALA A 42 18.35 -0.39 10.01
C ALA A 42 17.37 -1.38 9.33
N ALA A 43 16.61 -0.92 8.33
CA ALA A 43 15.74 -1.79 7.54
C ALA A 43 16.55 -2.82 6.74
N TYR A 44 17.68 -2.41 6.14
CA TYR A 44 18.58 -3.30 5.42
C TYR A 44 19.10 -4.45 6.26
N GLU A 45 19.42 -4.18 7.52
CA GLU A 45 19.86 -5.19 8.49
C GLU A 45 18.71 -6.11 8.92
N ARG A 46 17.53 -5.54 9.24
CA ARG A 46 16.37 -6.29 9.77
C ARG A 46 15.64 -7.14 8.74
N PHE A 47 15.57 -6.70 7.49
CA PHE A 47 14.68 -7.28 6.47
C PHE A 47 15.44 -7.62 5.18
N PRO A 48 16.32 -8.63 5.18
CA PRO A 48 17.10 -9.00 4.01
C PRO A 48 16.24 -9.35 2.78
N GLU A 49 15.04 -9.89 2.98
CA GLU A 49 14.08 -10.25 1.93
C GLU A 49 13.45 -9.04 1.21
N ASN A 50 13.54 -7.86 1.81
CA ASN A 50 12.99 -6.61 1.26
C ASN A 50 14.05 -5.72 0.60
N ARG A 51 15.31 -6.18 0.57
CA ARG A 51 16.41 -5.54 -0.18
C ARG A 51 16.06 -5.49 -1.65
N GLN A 52 16.30 -4.34 -2.26
CA GLN A 52 15.94 -4.17 -3.66
C GLN A 52 16.80 -5.08 -4.55
N SER A 53 16.14 -5.86 -5.39
CA SER A 53 16.73 -6.75 -6.38
C SER A 53 16.05 -6.58 -7.73
N GLN A 54 16.69 -7.05 -8.79
CA GLN A 54 16.09 -7.14 -10.11
C GLN A 54 15.88 -8.61 -10.46
N GLU A 55 14.67 -8.96 -10.88
CA GLU A 55 14.31 -10.29 -11.36
C GLU A 55 14.77 -10.46 -12.82
N ASP A 56 14.73 -11.70 -13.33
CA ASP A 56 15.21 -12.05 -14.68
C ASP A 56 14.47 -11.30 -15.81
N ASP A 57 13.21 -10.92 -15.59
CA ASP A 57 12.39 -10.16 -16.52
C ASP A 57 12.62 -8.64 -16.46
N GLY A 58 13.58 -8.21 -15.62
CA GLY A 58 13.91 -6.81 -15.38
C GLY A 58 13.05 -6.12 -14.32
N THR A 59 12.06 -6.80 -13.74
CA THR A 59 11.19 -6.26 -12.70
C THR A 59 11.99 -6.02 -11.42
N LEU A 60 11.81 -4.84 -10.81
CA LEU A 60 12.40 -4.55 -9.50
C LEU A 60 11.52 -5.11 -8.38
N ARG A 61 12.13 -5.86 -7.47
CA ARG A 61 11.51 -6.37 -6.23
C ARG A 61 12.18 -5.75 -5.02
N GLY A 62 11.46 -5.69 -3.90
CA GLY A 62 11.96 -5.09 -2.67
C GLY A 62 11.88 -3.56 -2.66
N ASN A 63 11.91 -2.98 -1.47
CA ASN A 63 11.71 -1.55 -1.23
C ASN A 63 12.82 -0.91 -0.38
N ILE A 64 13.82 -1.68 0.06
CA ILE A 64 15.02 -1.16 0.72
C ILE A 64 16.05 -0.81 -0.34
N ILE A 65 16.28 0.49 -0.47
CA ILE A 65 17.07 1.11 -1.55
C ILE A 65 18.54 1.33 -1.22
N VAL A 66 18.99 0.90 -0.04
CA VAL A 66 20.39 1.02 0.40
C VAL A 66 21.14 -0.28 0.09
N GLY A 67 22.41 -0.17 -0.28
CA GLY A 67 23.34 -1.29 -0.43
C GLY A 67 24.10 -1.60 0.86
N GLN A 68 24.94 -2.63 0.83
CA GLN A 68 25.72 -3.09 1.98
C GLN A 68 26.66 -2.02 2.55
N ASN A 69 27.18 -1.14 1.70
CA ASN A 69 28.04 -0.03 2.08
C ASN A 69 27.25 1.24 2.52
N GLY A 70 25.93 1.11 2.67
CA GLY A 70 25.03 2.21 3.00
C GLY A 70 24.77 3.21 1.87
N GLN A 71 25.36 3.02 0.69
CA GLN A 71 25.11 3.84 -0.50
C GLN A 71 23.81 3.45 -1.19
N GLN A 72 23.35 4.28 -2.12
CA GLN A 72 22.20 3.96 -2.97
C GLN A 72 22.48 2.67 -3.74
N ASN A 73 21.52 1.75 -3.71
CA ASN A 73 21.56 0.55 -4.51
C ASN A 73 21.62 0.95 -6.00
N ALA A 74 22.55 0.37 -6.76
CA ALA A 74 22.84 0.75 -8.14
C ALA A 74 21.63 0.62 -9.09
N ILE A 75 20.66 -0.22 -8.74
CA ILE A 75 19.41 -0.41 -9.52
C ILE A 75 18.29 0.57 -9.14
N ASP A 76 18.46 1.35 -8.06
CA ASP A 76 17.53 2.43 -7.72
C ASP A 76 17.85 3.69 -8.52
N TYR A 77 16.94 4.08 -9.41
CA TYR A 77 17.15 5.18 -10.36
C TYR A 77 16.66 6.56 -9.85
N HIS A 78 16.24 6.70 -8.59
CA HIS A 78 15.59 7.93 -8.11
C HIS A 78 16.60 8.95 -7.56
N GLY A 79 16.54 10.20 -8.03
CA GLY A 79 17.46 11.28 -7.66
C GLY A 79 17.23 11.99 -6.31
N ASN A 80 16.80 11.29 -5.25
CA ASN A 80 16.55 11.89 -3.92
C ASN A 80 16.86 10.90 -2.78
N PHE A 81 17.96 10.17 -2.90
CA PHE A 81 18.34 9.07 -2.00
C PHE A 81 18.29 9.48 -0.52
N GLU A 82 19.03 10.53 -0.14
CA GLU A 82 19.09 11.03 1.25
C GLU A 82 17.70 11.27 1.86
N ARG A 83 16.78 11.84 1.08
CA ARG A 83 15.42 12.17 1.55
C ARG A 83 14.52 10.94 1.74
N ARG A 84 14.94 9.79 1.21
CA ARG A 84 14.22 8.50 1.24
C ARG A 84 14.81 7.52 2.25
N LEU A 85 15.93 7.87 2.89
CA LEU A 85 16.51 7.06 3.96
C LEU A 85 15.68 7.10 5.24
N GLU A 86 15.06 8.24 5.51
CA GLU A 86 14.20 8.43 6.67
C GLU A 86 12.79 7.88 6.45
N ASN A 87 12.17 7.45 7.56
CA ASN A 87 10.78 6.99 7.62
C ASN A 87 10.50 5.72 6.79
N TYR A 88 11.40 4.73 6.83
CA TYR A 88 11.03 3.37 6.41
C TYR A 88 9.96 2.85 7.37
N ILE A 89 8.80 2.46 6.82
CA ILE A 89 7.64 2.07 7.62
C ILE A 89 7.66 0.56 7.82
N ILE A 90 7.56 0.15 9.08
CA ILE A 90 7.22 -1.22 9.46
C ILE A 90 5.73 -1.24 9.77
N GLY A 91 5.00 -2.15 9.13
CA GLY A 91 3.57 -2.32 9.32
C GLY A 91 3.27 -3.53 10.20
N ARG A 92 2.15 -3.46 10.93
CA ARG A 92 1.54 -4.60 11.63
C ARG A 92 0.07 -4.74 11.26
N ASP A 93 -0.51 -5.87 11.65
CA ASP A 93 -1.93 -6.20 11.46
C ASP A 93 -2.40 -5.97 10.02
N PRO A 94 -1.76 -6.58 9.01
CA PRO A 94 -2.12 -6.35 7.62
C PRO A 94 -3.48 -6.99 7.27
N VAL A 95 -4.28 -6.26 6.50
CA VAL A 95 -5.44 -6.79 5.78
C VAL A 95 -5.21 -6.56 4.29
N VAL A 96 -4.96 -7.63 3.53
CA VAL A 96 -4.54 -7.56 2.12
C VAL A 96 -5.39 -8.51 1.28
N LEU A 97 -5.81 -8.05 0.10
CA LEU A 97 -6.44 -8.88 -0.92
C LEU A 97 -5.33 -9.52 -1.77
N GLU A 98 -5.14 -10.82 -1.59
CA GLU A 98 -3.97 -11.55 -2.13
C GLU A 98 -4.37 -12.53 -3.23
N THR A 99 -5.51 -13.20 -3.07
CA THR A 99 -5.92 -14.23 -4.02
C THR A 99 -6.66 -13.63 -5.22
N PRO A 100 -6.67 -14.31 -6.39
CA PRO A 100 -7.37 -13.79 -7.57
C PRO A 100 -8.85 -13.47 -7.35
N ALA A 101 -9.54 -14.25 -6.51
CA ALA A 101 -10.95 -14.02 -6.16
C ALA A 101 -11.13 -12.77 -5.28
N GLU A 102 -10.27 -12.60 -4.26
CA GLU A 102 -10.26 -11.40 -3.41
C GLU A 102 -9.98 -10.15 -4.24
N ILE A 103 -9.01 -10.22 -5.16
CA ILE A 103 -8.64 -9.12 -6.06
C ILE A 103 -9.80 -8.80 -7.01
N ALA A 104 -10.51 -9.80 -7.53
CA ALA A 104 -11.67 -9.58 -8.40
C ALA A 104 -12.78 -8.81 -7.67
N LEU A 105 -13.14 -9.26 -6.45
CA LEU A 105 -14.10 -8.55 -5.60
C LEU A 105 -13.61 -7.13 -5.24
N GLY A 106 -12.32 -6.99 -4.95
CA GLY A 106 -11.69 -5.70 -4.70
C GLY A 106 -11.87 -4.74 -5.87
N ARG A 107 -11.59 -5.20 -7.10
CA ARG A 107 -11.76 -4.41 -8.34
C ARG A 107 -13.20 -3.98 -8.57
N GLU A 108 -14.15 -4.87 -8.32
CA GLU A 108 -15.57 -4.58 -8.45
C GLU A 108 -16.04 -3.52 -7.45
N ARG A 109 -15.65 -3.64 -6.17
CA ARG A 109 -16.33 -2.91 -5.08
C ARG A 109 -15.57 -1.71 -4.52
N SER A 110 -14.25 -1.62 -4.74
CA SER A 110 -13.43 -0.56 -4.13
C SER A 110 -13.90 0.86 -4.46
N LEU A 111 -14.39 1.10 -5.68
CA LEU A 111 -14.86 2.44 -6.04
C LEU A 111 -16.10 2.83 -5.22
N ALA A 112 -17.11 1.96 -5.19
CA ALA A 112 -18.36 2.19 -4.45
C ALA A 112 -18.08 2.35 -2.95
N LEU A 113 -17.22 1.50 -2.38
CA LEU A 113 -16.82 1.59 -0.98
C LEU A 113 -16.16 2.94 -0.66
N LEU A 114 -15.21 3.40 -1.49
CA LEU A 114 -14.56 4.69 -1.28
C LEU A 114 -15.51 5.87 -1.51
N GLN A 115 -16.42 5.79 -2.48
CA GLN A 115 -17.45 6.81 -2.69
C GLN A 115 -18.31 6.97 -1.43
N HIS A 116 -18.76 5.86 -0.85
CA HIS A 116 -19.53 5.83 0.39
C HIS A 116 -18.75 6.43 1.57
N LEU A 117 -17.57 5.89 1.86
CA LEU A 117 -16.71 6.34 2.97
C LEU A 117 -16.45 7.84 2.95
N PHE A 118 -16.32 8.42 1.76
CA PHE A 118 -15.96 9.83 1.59
C PHE A 118 -17.11 10.73 1.14
N ALA A 119 -18.34 10.22 1.07
CA ALA A 119 -19.52 10.93 0.57
C ALA A 119 -19.28 11.60 -0.80
N ARG A 120 -18.82 10.80 -1.77
CA ARG A 120 -18.42 11.24 -3.12
C ARG A 120 -19.02 10.41 -4.24
N ASP A 121 -20.32 10.19 -4.19
CA ASP A 121 -21.07 9.32 -5.12
C ASP A 121 -20.95 9.77 -6.59
N TYR A 122 -20.65 11.05 -6.84
CA TYR A 122 -20.44 11.60 -8.17
C TYR A 122 -19.12 11.16 -8.83
N ALA A 123 -18.14 10.68 -8.05
CA ALA A 123 -16.78 10.45 -8.53
C ALA A 123 -16.66 9.15 -9.34
N GLN A 124 -16.36 9.24 -10.64
CA GLN A 124 -16.30 8.07 -11.54
C GLN A 124 -15.01 7.25 -11.45
N SER A 125 -14.12 7.54 -10.51
CA SER A 125 -12.86 6.82 -10.34
C SER A 125 -12.29 6.98 -8.94
N ILE A 126 -11.44 6.04 -8.51
CA ILE A 126 -10.77 6.13 -7.20
C ILE A 126 -10.00 7.45 -7.08
N LYS A 127 -9.29 7.86 -8.14
CA LYS A 127 -8.60 9.17 -8.17
C LYS A 127 -9.57 10.34 -8.01
N GLY A 128 -10.79 10.27 -8.54
CA GLY A 128 -11.82 11.29 -8.32
C GLY A 128 -12.27 11.36 -6.85
N VAL A 129 -12.30 10.23 -6.15
CA VAL A 129 -12.64 10.17 -4.73
C VAL A 129 -11.50 10.71 -3.87
N ILE A 130 -10.31 10.11 -3.95
CA ILE A 130 -9.21 10.35 -3.00
C ILE A 130 -8.18 11.39 -3.48
N GLY A 131 -8.22 11.80 -4.76
CA GLY A 131 -7.22 12.69 -5.33
C GLY A 131 -5.83 12.06 -5.37
N ARG A 132 -4.87 12.68 -4.66
CA ARG A 132 -3.49 12.15 -4.50
C ARG A 132 -3.38 11.23 -3.29
N PHE A 133 -4.00 11.63 -2.18
CA PHE A 133 -4.22 10.87 -0.96
C PHE A 133 -5.34 11.58 -0.19
N ARG A 134 -5.97 10.87 0.76
CA ARG A 134 -7.02 11.42 1.60
C ARG A 134 -6.86 10.86 3.02
N LYS A 135 -7.06 11.73 4.01
CA LYS A 135 -7.09 11.32 5.43
C LYS A 135 -8.44 10.65 5.71
N MET A 136 -8.40 9.67 6.61
CA MET A 136 -9.59 9.02 7.16
C MET A 136 -9.67 9.32 8.65
N ASN A 137 -10.88 9.31 9.19
CA ASN A 137 -11.11 9.24 10.63
C ASN A 137 -11.20 7.77 11.09
N ASP A 138 -11.22 7.55 12.40
CA ASP A 138 -11.23 6.21 12.99
C ASP A 138 -12.43 5.37 12.53
N GLY A 139 -13.61 5.98 12.41
CA GLY A 139 -14.81 5.29 11.90
C GLY A 139 -14.64 4.79 10.47
N GLN A 140 -14.10 5.62 9.58
CA GLN A 140 -13.80 5.25 8.19
C GLN A 140 -12.71 4.18 8.10
N ILE A 141 -11.73 4.22 9.00
CA ILE A 141 -10.67 3.20 9.09
C ILE A 141 -11.29 1.85 9.45
N GLU A 142 -12.05 1.79 10.54
CA GLU A 142 -12.69 0.54 11.00
C GLU A 142 -13.64 -0.03 9.94
N GLU A 143 -14.46 0.82 9.32
CA GLU A 143 -15.37 0.42 8.26
C GLU A 143 -14.61 -0.16 7.05
N LEU A 144 -13.53 0.50 6.61
CA LEU A 144 -12.72 0.00 5.50
C LEU A 144 -12.02 -1.33 5.84
N ARG A 145 -11.53 -1.51 7.06
CA ARG A 145 -10.93 -2.80 7.49
C ARG A 145 -11.97 -3.91 7.55
N GLY A 146 -13.16 -3.60 8.07
CA GLY A 146 -14.31 -4.51 8.10
C GLY A 146 -14.67 -4.97 6.69
N ALA A 147 -14.88 -4.02 5.79
CA ALA A 147 -15.20 -4.31 4.39
C ALA A 147 -14.14 -5.19 3.70
N LEU A 148 -12.85 -4.90 3.89
CA LEU A 148 -11.78 -5.75 3.33
C LEU A 148 -11.81 -7.17 3.92
N SER A 149 -12.09 -7.31 5.21
CA SER A 149 -12.20 -8.61 5.87
C SER A 149 -13.40 -9.41 5.36
N GLU A 150 -14.53 -8.75 5.13
CA GLU A 150 -15.73 -9.35 4.52
C GLU A 150 -15.47 -9.82 3.09
N LEU A 151 -14.78 -9.04 2.27
CA LEU A 151 -14.39 -9.46 0.91
C LEU A 151 -13.52 -10.72 0.93
N LYS A 152 -12.61 -10.84 1.91
CA LYS A 152 -11.80 -12.05 2.09
C LYS A 152 -12.63 -13.25 2.51
N ALA A 153 -13.62 -13.07 3.38
CA ALA A 153 -14.54 -14.13 3.79
C ALA A 153 -15.40 -14.61 2.60
N GLU A 154 -15.99 -13.68 1.85
CA GLU A 154 -16.82 -13.99 0.69
C GLU A 154 -16.03 -14.71 -0.41
N ALA A 155 -14.81 -14.25 -0.72
CA ALA A 155 -13.94 -14.89 -1.70
C ALA A 155 -13.57 -16.34 -1.32
N ARG A 156 -13.58 -16.66 -0.02
CA ARG A 156 -13.33 -18.01 0.50
C ARG A 156 -14.57 -18.89 0.37
N ASP A 157 -15.75 -18.35 0.66
CA ASP A 157 -17.01 -19.08 0.61
C ASP A 157 -17.43 -19.37 -0.84
N ALA A 158 -17.16 -18.46 -1.78
CA ALA A 158 -17.40 -18.69 -3.21
C ALA A 158 -16.55 -19.83 -3.83
N ARG A 159 -15.58 -20.38 -3.08
CA ARG A 159 -14.76 -21.54 -3.48
C ARG A 159 -15.26 -22.87 -2.91
N ARG A 160 -16.25 -22.85 -2.01
CA ARG A 160 -16.87 -24.05 -1.43
C ARG A 160 -18.07 -24.48 -2.27
#